data_AF-A0A5B7SW43-F1
#
_entry.id   AF-A0A5B7SW43-F1
#
_cell.length_a   1.000
_cell.length_b   1.000
_cell.length_c   1.000
_cell.angle_alpha   90.00
_cell.angle_beta   90.00
_cell.angle_gamma   90.00
#
_symmetry.space_group_name_H-M   'P 1'
#
loop_
_entity.id
_entity.type
_entity.pdbx_description
1 polymer ?
#
loop_
_entity_poly.entity_id
_entity_poly.type
_entity_poly.pdbx_seq_one_letter_code
_entity_poly.pdbx_strand_id
1 'polypeptide(L)'
;MEKLQKAGLIGGALVSLSGSLVKRYNECLALLGVKATQLKQFSIDGMGWSPEVAQEKNNNWYLNTGEANVNALILTPLQKDKPVHMPSHSFDRDVMVSVFAAYNREIKDITKDSALIVHLDQNIDTFFEPFDMLRYNTIKVRFTLLNKLLEKQQEQRALIQWFNRKNNFIDKDVHQKLLESAKKYGDLRHRKLELQPITLKVNSFYTRAFGGMFVLKDFIETILVFEDEQWFKKAINDTTHNVLLFHLKHDELVDTMQRHLIIEGNLKDAVRTSRYKRIKKHIFSEHLKEKEHSFQEILGNEMLFKRYLDRLPMETKKKVASAEIYLQRLVVDNTIKLEEFVDVQYRKSLFAPHSSLQEEQTALIWRLLAKIMPKDPVHLYWYDKEAFYKAYETWEPTYQEWVIENILRNNNNHPL
;
A
#
# COMPACT_ATOMS: atom_id res chain seq x y z
N MET A 1 -3.59 -18.46 6.95
CA MET A 1 -4.40 -17.42 6.28
C MET A 1 -5.86 -17.37 6.75
N GLU A 2 -6.56 -18.48 6.99
CA GLU A 2 -7.97 -18.47 7.42
C GLU A 2 -8.27 -17.63 8.68
N LYS A 3 -7.41 -17.66 9.70
CA LYS A 3 -7.61 -16.86 10.93
C LYS A 3 -7.66 -15.36 10.65
N LEU A 4 -6.79 -14.86 9.77
CA LEU A 4 -6.77 -13.47 9.34
C LEU A 4 -8.04 -13.09 8.56
N GLN A 5 -8.55 -13.98 7.71
CA GLN A 5 -9.82 -13.78 7.00
C GLN A 5 -11.00 -13.71 7.98
N LYS A 6 -11.08 -14.64 8.94
CA LYS A 6 -12.11 -14.64 9.99
C LYS A 6 -12.05 -13.38 10.86
N ALA A 7 -10.85 -12.86 11.13
CA ALA A 7 -10.64 -11.60 11.85
C ALA A 7 -10.88 -10.34 11.00
N GLY A 8 -11.24 -10.48 9.71
CA GLY A 8 -11.43 -9.35 8.79
C GLY A 8 -10.14 -8.65 8.36
N LEU A 9 -8.97 -9.17 8.74
CA LEU A 9 -7.65 -8.61 8.42
C LEU A 9 -7.17 -8.96 7.00
N ILE A 10 -7.79 -9.96 6.37
CA ILE A 10 -7.69 -10.25 4.94
C ILE A 10 -9.10 -10.23 4.36
N GLY A 11 -9.30 -9.50 3.26
CA GLY A 11 -10.55 -9.56 2.49
C GLY A 11 -11.76 -8.86 3.15
N GLY A 12 -11.76 -8.64 4.46
CA GLY A 12 -12.90 -8.13 5.23
C GLY A 12 -13.40 -6.73 4.82
N ALA A 13 -12.59 -5.96 4.10
CA ALA A 13 -12.98 -4.66 3.58
C ALA A 13 -13.17 -4.62 2.06
N LEU A 14 -12.96 -5.73 1.33
CA LEU A 14 -13.10 -5.77 -0.13
C LEU A 14 -14.57 -5.62 -0.55
N VAL A 15 -14.78 -5.26 -1.81
CA VAL A 15 -16.10 -5.14 -2.42
C VAL A 15 -16.39 -6.41 -3.21
N SER A 16 -17.43 -7.14 -2.81
CA SER A 16 -17.85 -8.33 -3.55
C SER A 16 -18.50 -7.95 -4.88
N LEU A 17 -18.04 -8.57 -5.96
CA LEU A 17 -18.60 -8.44 -7.30
C LEU A 17 -19.33 -9.73 -7.68
N SER A 18 -20.51 -9.58 -8.27
CA SER A 18 -21.29 -10.68 -8.84
C SER A 18 -22.14 -10.18 -10.02
N GLY A 19 -22.66 -11.11 -10.82
CA GLY A 19 -23.61 -10.81 -11.90
C GLY A 19 -23.07 -9.79 -12.91
N SER A 20 -23.78 -8.67 -13.10
CA SER A 20 -23.42 -7.64 -14.08
C SER A 20 -22.08 -6.96 -13.80
N LEU A 21 -21.65 -6.87 -12.53
CA LEU A 21 -20.37 -6.24 -12.18
C LEU A 21 -19.18 -7.07 -12.66
N VAL A 22 -19.29 -8.40 -12.62
CA VAL A 22 -18.26 -9.31 -13.16
C VAL A 22 -18.13 -9.14 -14.67
N LYS A 23 -19.26 -8.98 -15.38
CA LYS A 23 -19.25 -8.70 -16.82
C LYS A 23 -18.51 -7.39 -17.12
N ARG A 24 -18.84 -6.30 -16.43
CA ARG A 24 -18.15 -5.00 -16.58
C ARG A 24 -16.67 -5.10 -16.25
N TYR A 25 -16.33 -5.85 -15.19
CA TYR A 25 -14.94 -6.10 -14.82
C TYR A 25 -14.17 -6.76 -15.97
N ASN A 26 -14.73 -7.81 -16.56
CA ASN A 26 -14.14 -8.49 -17.71
C ASN A 26 -14.02 -7.59 -18.95
N GLU A 27 -14.99 -6.71 -19.20
CA GLU A 27 -14.90 -5.73 -20.28
C GLU A 27 -13.77 -4.71 -20.02
N CYS A 28 -13.58 -4.27 -18.77
CA CYS A 28 -12.44 -3.45 -18.38
C CYS A 28 -11.11 -4.19 -18.53
N LEU A 29 -11.02 -5.46 -18.14
CA LEU A 29 -9.83 -6.29 -18.35
C LEU A 29 -9.48 -6.40 -19.83
N ALA A 30 -10.48 -6.61 -20.69
CA ALA A 30 -10.27 -6.69 -22.13
C ALA A 30 -9.70 -5.38 -22.71
N LEU A 31 -10.14 -4.21 -22.22
CA LEU A 31 -9.57 -2.92 -22.61
C LEU A 31 -8.12 -2.75 -22.18
N LEU A 32 -7.71 -3.37 -21.07
CA LEU A 32 -6.33 -3.42 -20.60
C LEU A 32 -5.49 -4.50 -21.31
N GLY A 33 -6.06 -5.26 -22.25
CA GLY A 33 -5.37 -6.38 -22.91
C GLY A 33 -5.25 -7.64 -22.04
N VAL A 34 -6.00 -7.71 -20.94
CA VAL A 34 -5.98 -8.83 -19.99
C VAL A 34 -7.12 -9.79 -20.33
N LYS A 35 -6.82 -11.09 -20.36
CA LYS A 35 -7.84 -12.13 -20.57
C LYS A 35 -8.92 -12.04 -19.49
N ALA A 36 -10.18 -12.22 -19.85
CA ALA A 36 -11.30 -12.27 -18.90
C ALA A 36 -11.10 -13.34 -17.81
N THR A 37 -11.57 -13.07 -16.59
CA THR A 37 -11.69 -14.07 -15.51
C THR A 37 -12.89 -14.98 -15.75
N GLN A 38 -12.75 -16.24 -15.36
CA GLN A 38 -13.84 -17.23 -15.36
C GLN A 38 -14.64 -17.26 -14.04
N LEU A 39 -14.22 -16.50 -13.03
CA LEU A 39 -14.88 -16.44 -11.73
C LEU A 39 -16.25 -15.77 -11.84
N LYS A 40 -17.28 -16.41 -11.27
CA LYS A 40 -18.65 -15.86 -11.24
C LYS A 40 -18.87 -14.86 -10.10
N GLN A 41 -18.04 -14.93 -9.06
CA GLN A 41 -18.06 -14.06 -7.90
C GLN A 41 -16.66 -13.99 -7.31
N PHE A 42 -16.21 -12.78 -6.97
CA PHE A 42 -14.91 -12.50 -6.33
C PHE A 42 -14.96 -11.13 -5.67
N SER A 43 -13.91 -10.74 -4.96
CA SER A 43 -13.85 -9.46 -4.26
C SER A 43 -12.73 -8.57 -4.78
N ILE A 44 -12.96 -7.26 -4.82
CA ILE A 44 -11.97 -6.27 -5.28
C ILE A 44 -11.65 -5.23 -4.22
N ASP A 45 -10.45 -4.66 -4.30
CA ASP A 45 -9.97 -3.63 -3.41
C ASP A 45 -10.31 -2.20 -3.88
N GLY A 46 -9.78 -1.17 -3.20
CA GLY A 46 -10.01 0.23 -3.56
C GLY A 46 -9.60 0.59 -4.99
N MET A 47 -8.61 -0.10 -5.56
CA MET A 47 -8.16 0.09 -6.96
C MET A 47 -8.81 -0.88 -7.94
N GLY A 48 -9.64 -1.81 -7.49
CA GLY A 48 -10.24 -2.82 -8.35
C GLY A 48 -9.38 -4.07 -8.55
N TRP A 49 -8.31 -4.23 -7.79
CA TRP A 49 -7.52 -5.46 -7.76
C TRP A 49 -8.22 -6.54 -6.94
N SER A 50 -8.19 -7.79 -7.41
CA SER A 50 -8.78 -8.96 -6.74
C SER A 50 -7.70 -10.01 -6.45
N PRO A 51 -7.60 -10.50 -5.19
CA PRO A 51 -6.69 -11.61 -4.87
C PRO A 51 -7.09 -12.91 -5.59
N GLU A 52 -8.39 -13.17 -5.77
CA GLU A 52 -8.88 -14.37 -6.44
C GLU A 52 -8.53 -14.36 -7.93
N VAL A 53 -8.68 -13.20 -8.59
CA VAL A 53 -8.31 -13.03 -10.00
C VAL A 53 -6.79 -13.07 -10.19
N ALA A 54 -6.03 -12.48 -9.26
CA ALA A 54 -4.57 -12.58 -9.26
C ALA A 54 -4.10 -14.03 -9.17
N GLN A 55 -4.74 -14.84 -8.31
CA GLN A 55 -4.47 -16.27 -8.18
C GLN A 55 -4.83 -17.05 -9.45
N GLU A 56 -6.02 -16.81 -10.03
CA GLU A 56 -6.43 -17.44 -11.30
C GLU A 56 -5.43 -17.16 -12.43
N LYS A 57 -4.91 -15.93 -12.49
CA LYS A 57 -3.98 -15.50 -13.54
C LYS A 57 -2.52 -15.80 -13.23
N ASN A 58 -2.20 -16.27 -12.02
CA ASN A 58 -0.85 -16.38 -11.49
C ASN A 58 -0.03 -15.08 -11.70
N ASN A 59 -0.68 -13.93 -11.51
CA ASN A 59 -0.08 -12.62 -11.71
C ASN A 59 -0.72 -11.60 -10.76
N ASN A 60 0.04 -11.12 -9.79
CA ASN A 60 -0.43 -10.12 -8.82
C ASN A 60 -0.64 -8.73 -9.43
N TRP A 61 -0.04 -8.45 -10.58
CA TRP A 61 0.00 -7.13 -11.19
C TRP A 61 -0.76 -7.07 -12.50
N TYR A 62 -1.79 -7.91 -12.65
CA TYR A 62 -2.53 -8.06 -13.90
C TYR A 62 -3.25 -6.79 -14.38
N LEU A 63 -3.46 -5.79 -13.50
CA LEU A 63 -4.02 -4.49 -13.90
C LEU A 63 -2.97 -3.54 -14.48
N ASN A 64 -1.68 -3.80 -14.27
CA ASN A 64 -0.60 -2.89 -14.63
C ASN A 64 0.02 -3.28 -15.96
N THR A 65 0.38 -2.26 -16.74
CA THR A 65 1.18 -2.45 -17.96
C THR A 65 2.63 -2.17 -17.61
N GLY A 66 3.36 -3.22 -17.23
CA GLY A 66 4.72 -3.10 -16.71
C GLY A 66 4.78 -2.52 -15.30
N GLU A 67 5.86 -1.80 -15.00
CA GLU A 67 6.09 -1.18 -13.69
C GLU A 67 5.68 0.29 -13.64
N ALA A 68 5.70 0.99 -14.79
CA ALA A 68 5.41 2.42 -14.88
C ALA A 68 3.91 2.76 -14.96
N ASN A 69 3.14 1.93 -15.67
CA ASN A 69 1.75 2.24 -15.99
C ASN A 69 0.80 1.45 -15.08
N VAL A 70 0.34 2.13 -14.04
CA VAL A 70 -0.58 1.59 -13.05
C VAL A 70 -2.01 1.96 -13.43
N ASN A 71 -2.91 0.99 -13.39
CA ASN A 71 -4.32 1.21 -13.67
C ASN A 71 -5.18 0.79 -12.48
N ALA A 72 -6.27 1.50 -12.28
CA ALA A 72 -7.32 1.12 -11.33
C ALA A 72 -8.66 0.97 -12.07
N LEU A 73 -9.51 0.09 -11.57
CA LEU A 73 -10.87 -0.14 -12.06
C LEU A 73 -11.87 0.32 -10.99
N ILE A 74 -12.69 1.31 -11.32
CA ILE A 74 -13.81 1.75 -10.47
C ILE A 74 -15.12 1.24 -11.08
N LEU A 75 -15.73 0.28 -10.39
CA LEU A 75 -16.99 -0.36 -10.79
C LEU A 75 -18.17 0.05 -9.91
N THR A 76 -17.91 0.60 -8.73
CA THR A 76 -18.95 0.95 -7.76
C THR A 76 -18.46 2.00 -6.77
N PRO A 77 -19.34 2.89 -6.27
CA PRO A 77 -18.98 3.83 -5.20
C PRO A 77 -18.58 3.14 -3.89
N LEU A 78 -18.90 1.85 -3.73
CA LEU A 78 -18.51 1.06 -2.56
C LEU A 78 -17.00 0.83 -2.45
N GLN A 79 -16.23 1.08 -3.51
CA GLN A 79 -14.77 1.07 -3.48
C GLN A 79 -14.17 2.29 -2.77
N LYS A 80 -14.98 3.32 -2.52
CA LYS A 80 -14.55 4.49 -1.75
C LYS A 80 -14.11 4.03 -0.35
N ASP A 81 -12.98 4.57 0.11
CA ASP A 81 -12.38 4.34 1.42
C ASP A 81 -11.99 2.86 1.69
N LYS A 82 -11.98 2.01 0.64
CA LYS A 82 -11.51 0.64 0.75
C LYS A 82 -9.99 0.56 0.73
N PRO A 83 -9.39 -0.38 1.46
CA PRO A 83 -7.95 -0.55 1.44
C PRO A 83 -7.46 -0.89 0.03
N VAL A 84 -6.26 -0.40 -0.30
CA VAL A 84 -5.51 -0.81 -1.47
C VAL A 84 -4.53 -1.87 -1.01
N HIS A 85 -4.72 -3.10 -1.45
CA HIS A 85 -3.96 -4.24 -0.94
C HIS A 85 -2.64 -4.43 -1.68
N MET A 86 -2.60 -4.04 -2.96
CA MET A 86 -1.47 -4.28 -3.85
C MET A 86 -1.07 -2.99 -4.60
N PRO A 87 -0.67 -1.91 -3.88
CA PRO A 87 -0.23 -0.69 -4.52
C PRO A 87 1.14 -0.89 -5.17
N SER A 88 1.36 -0.29 -6.35
CA SER A 88 2.68 -0.28 -7.00
C SER A 88 3.57 0.81 -6.43
N HIS A 89 2.97 1.93 -6.03
CA HIS A 89 3.65 3.05 -5.39
C HIS A 89 3.01 3.40 -4.05
N SER A 90 3.75 4.04 -3.14
CA SER A 90 3.20 4.44 -1.84
C SER A 90 2.02 5.41 -1.92
N PHE A 91 1.96 6.25 -2.96
CA PHE A 91 0.92 7.26 -3.14
C PHE A 91 -0.35 6.75 -3.85
N ASP A 92 -0.37 5.51 -4.38
CA ASP A 92 -1.51 5.03 -5.18
C ASP A 92 -2.84 5.09 -4.40
N ARG A 93 -2.79 4.88 -3.09
CA ARG A 93 -3.94 5.03 -2.19
C ARG A 93 -4.46 6.47 -2.17
N ASP A 94 -3.56 7.45 -2.01
CA ASP A 94 -3.91 8.86 -1.88
C ASP A 94 -4.42 9.44 -3.21
N VAL A 95 -3.92 8.90 -4.32
CA VAL A 95 -4.48 9.15 -5.66
C VAL A 95 -5.95 8.72 -5.71
N MET A 96 -6.27 7.50 -5.24
CA MET A 96 -7.66 7.03 -5.23
C MET A 96 -8.56 7.86 -4.30
N VAL A 97 -8.06 8.25 -3.12
CA VAL A 97 -8.77 9.18 -2.22
C VAL A 97 -9.09 10.49 -2.93
N SER A 98 -8.10 11.06 -3.63
CA SER A 98 -8.26 12.30 -4.41
C SER A 98 -9.27 12.16 -5.56
N VAL A 99 -9.25 11.04 -6.28
CA VAL A 99 -10.21 10.73 -7.36
C VAL A 99 -11.64 10.66 -6.82
N PHE A 100 -11.86 9.92 -5.73
CA PHE A 100 -13.18 9.83 -5.12
C PHE A 100 -13.63 11.15 -4.50
N ALA A 101 -12.72 11.95 -3.94
CA ALA A 101 -13.04 13.27 -3.40
C ALA A 101 -13.49 14.24 -4.52
N ALA A 102 -12.78 14.25 -5.65
CA ALA A 102 -13.07 15.14 -6.78
C ALA A 102 -14.34 14.74 -7.55
N TYR A 103 -14.58 13.44 -7.75
CA TYR A 103 -15.59 12.94 -8.69
C TYR A 103 -16.63 12.01 -8.06
N ASN A 104 -16.89 12.13 -6.75
CA ASN A 104 -17.82 11.23 -6.04
C ASN A 104 -19.20 11.11 -6.72
N ARG A 105 -19.77 12.23 -7.16
CA ARG A 105 -21.12 12.27 -7.76
C ARG A 105 -21.12 11.62 -9.14
N GLU A 106 -20.10 11.93 -9.94
CA GLU A 106 -19.91 11.43 -11.30
C GLU A 106 -19.60 9.94 -11.28
N ILE A 107 -18.71 9.47 -10.39
CA ILE A 107 -18.43 8.05 -10.18
C ILE A 107 -19.71 7.30 -9.82
N LYS A 108 -20.50 7.82 -8.86
CA LYS A 108 -21.78 7.22 -8.47
C LYS A 108 -22.77 7.14 -9.63
N ASP A 109 -22.77 8.11 -10.53
CA ASP A 109 -23.65 8.10 -11.70
C ASP A 109 -23.16 7.15 -12.80
N ILE A 110 -21.88 7.21 -13.15
CA ILE A 110 -21.26 6.40 -14.22
C ILE A 110 -21.29 4.91 -13.87
N THR A 111 -21.05 4.56 -12.61
CA THR A 111 -21.00 3.16 -12.17
C THR A 111 -22.37 2.47 -12.06
N LYS A 112 -23.49 3.18 -12.29
CA LYS A 112 -24.82 2.55 -12.36
C LYS A 112 -24.92 1.58 -13.53
N ASP A 113 -24.43 1.98 -14.69
CA ASP A 113 -24.57 1.30 -15.97
C ASP A 113 -23.23 1.03 -16.67
N SER A 114 -22.13 1.61 -16.19
CA SER A 114 -20.79 1.48 -16.76
C SER A 114 -19.71 1.24 -15.69
N ALA A 115 -18.45 1.42 -16.07
CA ALA A 115 -17.27 1.40 -15.21
C ALA A 115 -16.24 2.42 -15.70
N LEU A 116 -15.31 2.77 -14.82
CA LEU A 116 -14.22 3.71 -15.07
C LEU A 116 -12.89 2.98 -14.95
N ILE A 117 -12.03 3.14 -15.95
CA ILE A 117 -10.61 2.82 -15.85
C ILE A 117 -9.89 4.11 -15.51
N VAL A 118 -9.14 4.09 -14.42
CA VAL A 118 -8.28 5.19 -13.97
C VAL A 118 -6.86 4.84 -14.35
N HIS A 119 -6.26 5.67 -15.19
CA HIS A 119 -4.87 5.54 -15.61
C HIS A 119 -4.03 6.48 -14.75
N LEU A 120 -3.11 5.93 -13.97
CA LEU A 120 -2.11 6.69 -13.23
C LEU A 120 -0.91 6.83 -14.17
N ASP A 121 -0.96 7.85 -15.02
CA ASP A 121 0.07 8.10 -16.02
C ASP A 121 1.14 9.05 -15.47
N GLN A 122 2.39 8.65 -15.65
CA GLN A 122 3.58 9.40 -15.26
C GLN A 122 4.20 10.13 -16.46
N ASN A 123 3.56 10.07 -17.63
CA ASN A 123 4.10 10.38 -18.96
C ASN A 123 5.41 9.62 -19.26
N ILE A 124 5.49 8.38 -18.77
CA ILE A 124 6.65 7.50 -18.95
C ILE A 124 6.13 6.18 -19.49
N ASP A 125 6.56 5.83 -20.71
CA ASP A 125 6.14 4.58 -21.34
C ASP A 125 6.72 3.37 -20.60
N THR A 126 7.98 3.44 -20.20
CA THR A 126 8.72 2.37 -19.51
C THR A 126 9.88 2.94 -18.72
N PHE A 127 10.18 2.33 -17.58
CA PHE A 127 11.38 2.62 -16.81
C PHE A 127 12.57 1.83 -17.35
N PHE A 128 13.67 2.51 -17.64
CA PHE A 128 14.90 1.86 -18.12
C PHE A 128 15.90 1.70 -16.98
N GLU A 129 16.03 2.72 -16.14
CA GLU A 129 17.01 2.75 -15.06
C GLU A 129 16.45 3.38 -13.77
N PRO A 130 16.97 3.00 -12.59
CA PRO A 130 16.49 3.52 -11.31
C PRO A 130 16.46 5.05 -11.22
N PHE A 131 17.42 5.72 -11.86
CA PHE A 131 17.52 7.19 -11.86
C PHE A 131 16.38 7.88 -12.63
N ASP A 132 15.64 7.17 -13.48
CA ASP A 132 14.42 7.69 -14.11
C ASP A 132 13.41 8.16 -13.05
N MET A 133 13.41 7.54 -11.86
CA MET A 133 12.54 7.91 -10.75
C MET A 133 12.81 9.32 -10.20
N LEU A 134 14.00 9.87 -10.40
CA LEU A 134 14.35 11.21 -9.91
C LEU A 134 13.61 12.32 -10.67
N ARG A 135 13.27 12.06 -11.94
CA ARG A 135 12.53 13.00 -12.79
C ARG A 135 11.06 13.10 -12.42
N TYR A 136 10.58 12.16 -11.61
CA TYR A 136 9.19 12.05 -11.28
C TYR A 136 8.80 13.03 -10.19
N ASN A 137 7.93 13.98 -10.52
CA ASN A 137 7.42 14.99 -9.59
C ASN A 137 5.91 15.17 -9.64
N THR A 138 5.26 14.58 -10.66
CA THR A 138 3.83 14.76 -10.92
C THR A 138 3.22 13.51 -11.51
N ILE A 139 2.00 13.21 -11.09
CA ILE A 139 1.13 12.18 -11.67
C ILE A 139 0.01 12.86 -12.40
N LYS A 140 -0.29 12.37 -13.59
CA LYS A 140 -1.50 12.72 -14.31
C LYS A 140 -2.48 11.55 -14.28
N VAL A 141 -3.57 11.73 -13.56
CA VAL A 141 -4.66 10.77 -13.50
C VAL A 141 -5.61 11.03 -14.66
N ARG A 142 -5.77 10.04 -15.56
CA ARG A 142 -6.72 10.09 -16.68
C ARG A 142 -7.81 9.05 -16.51
N PHE A 143 -8.94 9.27 -17.18
CA PHE A 143 -10.11 8.42 -17.07
C PHE A 143 -10.53 7.91 -18.44
N THR A 144 -10.78 6.61 -18.51
CA THR A 144 -11.39 5.96 -19.68
C THR A 144 -12.72 5.35 -19.25
N LEU A 145 -13.81 5.78 -19.89
CA LEU A 145 -15.14 5.24 -19.63
C LEU A 145 -15.35 3.97 -20.46
N LEU A 146 -15.84 2.94 -19.80
CA LEU A 146 -16.31 1.73 -20.49
C LEU A 146 -17.43 2.07 -21.48
N ASN A 147 -17.49 1.33 -22.59
CA ASN A 147 -18.44 1.52 -23.70
C ASN A 147 -18.37 2.89 -24.40
N LYS A 148 -17.31 3.68 -24.19
CA LYS A 148 -17.11 4.99 -24.84
C LYS A 148 -18.33 5.91 -24.65
N LEU A 149 -18.92 5.90 -23.44
CA LEU A 149 -20.16 6.64 -23.16
C LEU A 149 -20.06 8.13 -23.49
N LEU A 150 -18.88 8.73 -23.34
CA LEU A 150 -18.65 10.12 -23.73
C LEU A 150 -18.83 10.34 -25.24
N GLU A 151 -18.26 9.46 -26.08
CA GLU A 151 -18.45 9.51 -27.54
C GLU A 151 -19.94 9.32 -27.87
N LYS A 152 -20.62 8.39 -27.20
CA LYS A 152 -22.06 8.15 -27.40
C LYS A 152 -22.94 9.31 -26.96
N GLN A 153 -22.56 10.04 -25.92
CA GLN A 153 -23.22 11.28 -25.54
C GLN A 153 -23.05 12.37 -26.60
N GLN A 154 -21.85 12.51 -27.17
CA GLN A 154 -21.60 13.47 -28.26
C GLN A 154 -22.41 13.12 -29.50
N GLU A 155 -22.49 11.84 -29.87
CA GLU A 155 -23.37 11.33 -30.94
C GLU A 155 -24.84 11.65 -30.66
N GLN A 156 -25.35 11.42 -29.44
CA GLN A 156 -26.73 11.80 -29.07
C GLN A 156 -26.97 13.30 -29.20
N ARG A 157 -26.04 14.15 -28.74
CA ARG A 157 -26.15 15.61 -28.87
C ARG A 157 -26.19 16.04 -30.33
N ALA A 158 -25.34 15.46 -31.18
CA ALA A 158 -25.34 15.72 -32.61
C ALA A 158 -26.67 15.31 -33.26
N LEU A 159 -27.24 14.15 -32.89
CA LEU A 159 -28.57 13.73 -33.36
C LEU A 159 -29.68 14.70 -32.93
N ILE A 160 -29.63 15.21 -31.71
CA ILE A 160 -30.61 16.20 -31.22
C ILE A 160 -30.47 17.54 -31.96
N GLN A 161 -29.23 18.01 -32.16
CA GLN A 161 -28.98 19.21 -32.96
C GLN A 161 -29.47 19.03 -34.39
N TRP A 162 -29.25 17.85 -34.98
CA TRP A 162 -29.75 17.50 -36.29
C TRP A 162 -31.27 17.49 -36.34
N PHE A 163 -31.92 16.86 -35.36
CA PHE A 163 -33.38 16.83 -35.21
C PHE A 163 -33.99 18.25 -35.11
N ASN A 164 -33.36 19.14 -34.34
CA ASN A 164 -33.81 20.52 -34.16
C ASN A 164 -33.51 21.44 -35.37
N ARG A 165 -32.81 20.96 -36.39
CA ARG A 165 -32.43 21.78 -37.56
C ARG A 165 -33.52 21.71 -38.63
N LYS A 166 -34.03 22.88 -39.04
CA LYS A 166 -35.05 23.01 -40.11
C LYS A 166 -36.26 22.09 -39.84
N ASN A 167 -36.65 21.28 -40.83
CA ASN A 167 -37.78 20.36 -40.77
C ASN A 167 -37.34 18.93 -40.48
N ASN A 168 -36.15 18.69 -39.91
CA ASN A 168 -35.69 17.33 -39.63
C ASN A 168 -36.53 16.63 -38.54
N PHE A 169 -37.35 17.37 -37.80
CA PHE A 169 -38.27 16.83 -36.80
C PHE A 169 -39.44 16.01 -37.40
N ILE A 170 -39.67 16.07 -38.71
CA ILE A 170 -40.64 15.18 -39.39
C ILE A 170 -39.98 13.93 -40.00
N ASP A 171 -38.66 13.86 -39.99
CA ASP A 171 -37.90 12.75 -40.57
C ASP A 171 -37.95 11.52 -39.65
N LYS A 172 -38.60 10.45 -40.14
CA LYS A 172 -38.75 9.19 -39.41
C LYS A 172 -37.41 8.48 -39.17
N ASP A 173 -36.43 8.67 -40.04
CA ASP A 173 -35.10 8.05 -39.88
C ASP A 173 -34.35 8.69 -38.71
N VAL A 174 -34.52 10.00 -38.51
CA VAL A 174 -33.95 10.72 -37.36
C VAL A 174 -34.61 10.25 -36.06
N HIS A 175 -35.94 10.08 -36.06
CA HIS A 175 -36.66 9.50 -34.91
C HIS A 175 -36.16 8.11 -34.56
N GLN A 176 -35.98 7.24 -35.56
CA GLN A 176 -35.52 5.88 -35.35
C GLN A 176 -34.10 5.86 -34.74
N LYS A 177 -33.17 6.66 -35.28
CA LYS A 177 -31.81 6.78 -34.73
C LYS A 177 -31.81 7.28 -33.28
N LEU A 178 -32.66 8.25 -32.95
CA LEU A 178 -32.81 8.74 -31.56
C LEU A 178 -33.37 7.65 -30.63
N LEU A 179 -34.40 6.92 -31.06
CA LEU A 179 -35.00 5.83 -30.28
C LEU A 179 -34.04 4.67 -30.07
N GLU A 180 -33.28 4.27 -31.09
CA GLU A 180 -32.26 3.22 -30.99
C GLU A 180 -31.15 3.62 -30.01
N SER A 181 -30.68 4.86 -30.10
CA SER A 181 -29.68 5.41 -29.18
C SER A 181 -30.19 5.42 -27.73
N ALA A 182 -31.41 5.90 -27.51
CA ALA A 182 -32.03 5.96 -26.18
C ALA A 182 -32.29 4.56 -25.58
N LYS A 183 -32.76 3.59 -26.39
CA LYS A 183 -32.97 2.21 -25.94
C LYS A 183 -31.67 1.51 -25.54
N LYS A 184 -30.58 1.78 -26.27
CA LYS A 184 -29.30 1.11 -26.06
C LYS A 184 -28.46 1.73 -24.95
N TYR A 185 -28.44 3.06 -24.85
CA TYR A 185 -27.53 3.79 -23.96
C TYR A 185 -28.25 4.63 -22.88
N GLY A 186 -29.58 4.67 -22.90
CA GLY A 186 -30.36 5.55 -22.04
C GLY A 186 -30.28 7.02 -22.48
N ASP A 187 -30.78 7.91 -21.62
CA ASP A 187 -30.67 9.36 -21.82
C ASP A 187 -29.33 9.86 -21.27
N LEU A 188 -28.43 10.26 -22.17
CA LEU A 188 -27.11 10.77 -21.80
C LEU A 188 -27.06 12.29 -21.71
N ARG A 189 -28.10 13.03 -22.12
CA ARG A 189 -28.02 14.48 -22.39
C ARG A 189 -27.45 15.31 -21.23
N HIS A 190 -27.91 14.99 -20.02
CA HIS A 190 -27.60 15.72 -18.79
C HIS A 190 -26.56 15.03 -17.90
N ARG A 191 -26.01 13.89 -18.32
CA ARG A 191 -24.99 13.18 -17.54
C ARG A 191 -23.65 13.91 -17.66
N LYS A 192 -22.91 14.01 -16.56
CA LYS A 192 -21.53 14.53 -16.56
C LYS A 192 -20.56 13.37 -16.73
N LEU A 193 -20.21 13.10 -17.99
CA LEU A 193 -19.35 11.96 -18.38
C LEU A 193 -17.90 12.37 -18.67
N GLU A 194 -17.65 13.67 -18.82
CA GLU A 194 -16.31 14.21 -19.03
C GLU A 194 -15.65 14.48 -17.66
N LEU A 195 -14.62 13.69 -17.34
CA LEU A 195 -13.81 13.84 -16.15
C LEU A 195 -12.48 14.49 -16.54
N GLN A 196 -12.19 15.66 -15.97
CA GLN A 196 -10.94 16.36 -16.24
C GLN A 196 -9.77 15.61 -15.59
N PRO A 197 -8.60 15.50 -16.26
CA PRO A 197 -7.44 14.88 -15.64
C PRO A 197 -7.05 15.56 -14.33
N ILE A 198 -6.66 14.78 -13.33
CA ILE A 198 -6.15 15.30 -12.05
C ILE A 198 -4.63 15.26 -12.10
N THR A 199 -3.98 16.38 -11.78
CA THR A 199 -2.52 16.42 -11.62
C THR A 199 -2.18 16.50 -10.14
N LEU A 200 -1.43 15.52 -9.64
CA LEU A 200 -0.97 15.46 -8.24
C LEU A 200 0.54 15.61 -8.21
N LYS A 201 1.05 16.36 -7.23
CA LYS A 201 2.50 16.44 -6.98
C LYS A 201 2.93 15.23 -6.16
N VAL A 202 4.07 14.66 -6.52
CA VAL A 202 4.66 13.54 -5.79
C VAL A 202 6.10 13.88 -5.47
N ASN A 203 6.38 13.89 -4.17
CA ASN A 203 7.73 14.10 -3.70
C ASN A 203 8.38 12.77 -3.35
N SER A 204 8.66 12.47 -2.09
CA SER A 204 9.24 11.19 -1.69
C SER A 204 8.23 10.05 -1.79
N PHE A 205 8.63 8.90 -2.32
CA PHE A 205 7.74 7.74 -2.49
C PHE A 205 8.49 6.42 -2.50
N TYR A 206 7.74 5.34 -2.36
CA TYR A 206 8.20 3.98 -2.62
C TYR A 206 7.63 3.50 -3.96
N THR A 207 8.41 2.73 -4.73
CA THR A 207 7.96 2.00 -5.91
C THR A 207 8.41 0.55 -5.85
N ARG A 208 7.57 -0.36 -6.37
CA ARG A 208 7.96 -1.77 -6.59
C ARG A 208 8.90 -1.96 -7.77
N ALA A 209 9.07 -0.93 -8.61
CA ALA A 209 9.95 -1.00 -9.76
C ALA A 209 11.38 -1.36 -9.36
N PHE A 210 12.13 -2.01 -10.25
CA PHE A 210 13.51 -2.42 -9.98
C PHE A 210 13.67 -3.31 -8.73
N GLY A 211 12.66 -4.15 -8.44
CA GLY A 211 12.67 -5.03 -7.27
C GLY A 211 12.36 -4.35 -5.93
N GLY A 212 11.95 -3.08 -5.95
CA GLY A 212 11.62 -2.30 -4.76
C GLY A 212 12.65 -1.22 -4.47
N MET A 213 12.21 0.04 -4.45
CA MET A 213 13.07 1.18 -4.18
C MET A 213 12.31 2.32 -3.47
N PHE A 214 12.98 2.97 -2.54
CA PHE A 214 12.55 4.24 -1.95
C PHE A 214 13.28 5.40 -2.62
N VAL A 215 12.53 6.45 -2.92
CA VAL A 215 13.01 7.68 -3.53
C VAL A 215 12.69 8.80 -2.56
N LEU A 216 13.70 9.25 -1.81
CA LEU A 216 13.57 10.25 -0.76
C LEU A 216 14.15 11.58 -1.24
N LYS A 217 13.30 12.50 -1.70
CA LYS A 217 13.71 13.76 -2.35
C LYS A 217 13.60 14.99 -1.45
N ASP A 218 12.81 14.93 -0.39
CA ASP A 218 12.46 16.10 0.45
C ASP A 218 13.42 16.38 1.60
N PHE A 219 14.63 15.82 1.54
CA PHE A 219 15.61 15.88 2.61
C PHE A 219 16.87 16.62 2.18
N ILE A 220 17.84 16.74 3.10
CA ILE A 220 19.10 17.47 2.88
C ILE A 220 19.75 17.08 1.56
N GLU A 221 19.79 15.78 1.27
CA GLU A 221 20.20 15.22 -0.01
C GLU A 221 19.14 14.21 -0.48
N THR A 222 19.06 14.00 -1.79
CA THR A 222 18.20 12.95 -2.34
C THR A 222 18.82 11.59 -2.06
N ILE A 223 18.02 10.68 -1.49
CA ILE A 223 18.45 9.33 -1.12
C ILE A 223 17.63 8.30 -1.91
N LEU A 224 18.32 7.39 -2.58
CA LEU A 224 17.72 6.19 -3.16
C LEU A 224 18.07 4.98 -2.30
N VAL A 225 17.05 4.25 -1.84
CA VAL A 225 17.24 3.02 -1.06
C VAL A 225 16.69 1.84 -1.83
N PHE A 226 17.56 0.89 -2.15
CA PHE A 226 17.24 -0.30 -2.94
C PHE A 226 16.94 -1.51 -2.03
N GLU A 227 15.91 -2.27 -2.37
CA GLU A 227 15.64 -3.59 -1.81
C GLU A 227 16.39 -4.70 -2.55
N ASP A 228 16.56 -4.53 -3.86
CA ASP A 228 17.26 -5.48 -4.71
C ASP A 228 18.76 -5.16 -4.81
N GLU A 229 19.58 -6.15 -4.46
CA GLU A 229 21.04 -5.99 -4.41
C GLU A 229 21.67 -5.88 -5.81
N GLN A 230 21.05 -6.46 -6.84
CA GLN A 230 21.58 -6.40 -8.21
C GLN A 230 21.39 -5.00 -8.78
N TRP A 231 20.21 -4.41 -8.59
CA TRP A 231 19.93 -3.04 -9.01
C TRP A 231 20.78 -2.03 -8.25
N PHE A 232 20.99 -2.22 -6.95
CA PHE A 232 21.92 -1.40 -6.18
C PHE A 232 23.34 -1.42 -6.78
N LYS A 233 23.89 -2.62 -7.05
CA LYS A 233 25.22 -2.79 -7.64
C LYS A 233 25.34 -2.16 -9.04
N LYS A 234 24.25 -2.14 -9.80
CA LYS A 234 24.21 -1.45 -11.10
C LYS A 234 24.23 0.07 -10.90
N ALA A 235 23.42 0.58 -9.98
CA ALA A 235 23.25 2.01 -9.75
C ALA A 235 24.51 2.70 -9.22
N ILE A 236 25.30 2.06 -8.35
CA ILE A 236 26.53 2.65 -7.80
C ILE A 236 27.64 2.93 -8.84
N ASN A 237 27.55 2.34 -10.03
CA ASN A 237 28.50 2.60 -11.11
C ASN A 237 28.18 3.89 -11.87
N ASP A 238 26.98 4.44 -11.69
CA ASP A 238 26.60 5.72 -12.27
C ASP A 238 27.03 6.86 -11.33
N THR A 239 27.95 7.69 -11.81
CA THR A 239 28.49 8.86 -11.10
C THR A 239 27.90 10.18 -11.61
N THR A 240 26.94 10.13 -12.55
CA THR A 240 26.36 11.33 -13.17
C THR A 240 25.35 12.03 -12.27
N HIS A 241 24.70 11.29 -11.37
CA HIS A 241 23.66 11.80 -10.49
C HIS A 241 24.22 12.09 -9.09
N ASN A 242 23.99 13.31 -8.59
CA ASN A 242 24.37 13.67 -7.22
C ASN A 242 23.29 13.22 -6.21
N VAL A 243 23.30 11.92 -5.88
CA VAL A 243 22.36 11.30 -4.93
C VAL A 243 23.08 10.32 -4.01
N LEU A 244 22.55 10.11 -2.81
CA LEU A 244 23.02 9.06 -1.92
C LEU A 244 22.34 7.74 -2.28
N LEU A 245 23.14 6.67 -2.43
CA LEU A 245 22.66 5.34 -2.78
C LEU A 245 22.90 4.39 -1.60
N PHE A 246 21.85 3.70 -1.15
CA PHE A 246 21.96 2.68 -0.13
C PHE A 246 21.23 1.40 -0.55
N HIS A 247 21.76 0.26 -0.12
CA HIS A 247 20.96 -0.95 -0.03
C HIS A 247 20.32 -1.02 1.37
N LEU A 248 19.13 -1.62 1.47
CA LEU A 248 18.34 -1.68 2.70
C LEU A 248 19.09 -2.31 3.91
N LYS A 249 20.11 -3.14 3.64
CA LYS A 249 20.93 -3.79 4.68
C LYS A 249 22.12 -2.95 5.17
N HIS A 250 22.43 -1.82 4.54
CA HIS A 250 23.57 -0.98 4.91
C HIS A 250 23.33 -0.33 6.28
N ASP A 251 24.32 -0.38 7.16
CA ASP A 251 24.23 0.24 8.49
C ASP A 251 24.27 1.77 8.37
N GLU A 252 25.02 2.28 7.40
CA GLU A 252 25.22 3.70 7.09
C GLU A 252 23.92 4.42 6.67
N LEU A 253 22.92 3.65 6.21
CA LEU A 253 21.60 4.18 5.87
C LEU A 253 20.94 4.78 7.11
N VAL A 254 20.97 4.05 8.24
CA VAL A 254 20.33 4.50 9.49
C VAL A 254 21.02 5.76 10.01
N ASP A 255 22.35 5.77 10.00
CA ASP A 255 23.15 6.92 10.43
C ASP A 255 22.86 8.16 9.56
N THR A 256 22.73 7.97 8.25
CA THR A 256 22.37 9.05 7.32
C THR A 256 20.95 9.55 7.55
N MET A 257 19.98 8.65 7.74
CA MET A 257 18.60 9.02 8.04
C MET A 257 18.49 9.82 9.36
N GLN A 258 19.28 9.49 10.38
CA GLN A 258 19.35 10.28 11.61
C GLN A 258 19.97 11.67 11.37
N ARG A 259 21.12 11.73 10.68
CA ARG A 259 21.78 13.01 10.34
C ARG A 259 20.89 13.94 9.53
N HIS A 260 20.07 13.38 8.65
CA HIS A 260 19.16 14.12 7.78
C HIS A 260 17.80 14.41 8.44
N LEU A 261 17.65 14.14 9.74
CA LEU A 261 16.41 14.33 10.51
C LEU A 261 15.19 13.62 9.88
N ILE A 262 15.43 12.45 9.27
CA ILE A 262 14.39 11.58 8.71
C ILE A 262 13.81 10.69 9.82
N ILE A 263 14.67 10.24 10.73
CA ILE A 263 14.31 9.41 11.87
C ILE A 263 14.89 9.96 13.16
N GLU A 264 14.22 9.67 14.26
CA GLU A 264 14.66 9.93 15.61
C GLU A 264 14.57 8.65 16.44
N GLY A 265 15.44 8.55 17.45
CA GLY A 265 15.49 7.40 18.34
C GLY A 265 15.90 7.85 19.73
N ASN A 266 14.95 7.83 20.66
CA ASN A 266 15.23 8.00 22.08
C ASN A 266 14.87 6.70 22.81
N LEU A 267 15.89 5.97 23.25
CA LEU A 267 15.70 4.69 23.92
C LEU A 267 14.89 4.82 25.23
N LYS A 268 15.08 5.91 25.99
CA LYS A 268 14.37 6.14 27.26
C LYS A 268 12.86 6.27 27.04
N ASP A 269 12.47 6.98 25.98
CA ASP A 269 11.07 7.17 25.64
C ASP A 269 10.50 5.92 24.95
N ALA A 270 11.26 5.33 24.03
CA ALA A 270 10.85 4.14 23.29
C ALA A 270 10.47 2.96 24.21
N VAL A 271 11.26 2.69 25.26
CA VAL A 271 11.02 1.57 26.20
C VAL A 271 9.66 1.69 26.94
N ARG A 272 9.10 2.89 27.04
CA ARG A 272 7.80 3.13 27.69
C ARG A 272 6.60 2.86 26.77
N THR A 273 6.84 2.73 25.46
CA THR A 273 5.77 2.60 24.46
C THR A 273 5.17 1.19 24.41
N SER A 274 3.92 1.09 23.93
CA SER A 274 3.29 -0.19 23.58
C SER A 274 4.05 -0.94 22.48
N ARG A 275 4.65 -0.18 21.55
CA ARG A 275 5.49 -0.67 20.46
C ARG A 275 6.70 -1.43 20.99
N TYR A 276 7.47 -0.87 21.92
CA TYR A 276 8.60 -1.58 22.53
C TYR A 276 8.16 -2.89 23.20
N LYS A 277 7.09 -2.87 23.99
CA LYS A 277 6.57 -4.08 24.65
C LYS A 277 6.22 -5.17 23.65
N ARG A 278 5.65 -4.79 22.50
CA ARG A 278 5.30 -5.71 21.41
C ARG A 278 6.56 -6.27 20.72
N ILE A 279 7.53 -5.43 20.38
CA ILE A 279 8.82 -5.83 19.80
C ILE A 279 9.54 -6.79 20.73
N LYS A 280 9.64 -6.46 22.03
CA LYS A 280 10.24 -7.32 23.05
C LYS A 280 9.59 -8.69 23.11
N LYS A 281 8.25 -8.75 23.09
CA LYS A 281 7.48 -9.99 23.09
C LYS A 281 7.69 -10.80 21.80
N HIS A 282 7.79 -10.14 20.64
CA HIS A 282 8.11 -10.79 19.37
C HIS A 282 9.53 -11.39 19.39
N ILE A 283 10.56 -10.60 19.75
CA ILE A 283 11.94 -11.10 19.86
C ILE A 283 12.04 -12.26 20.87
N PHE A 284 11.36 -12.15 22.01
CA PHE A 284 11.27 -13.25 22.98
C PHE A 284 10.65 -14.51 22.35
N SER A 285 9.56 -14.37 21.59
CA SER A 285 8.87 -15.51 20.96
C SER A 285 9.74 -16.27 19.96
N GLU A 286 10.64 -15.58 19.24
CA GLU A 286 11.58 -16.20 18.30
C GLU A 286 12.57 -17.16 18.99
N HIS A 287 12.82 -16.97 20.29
CA HIS A 287 13.78 -17.76 21.05
C HIS A 287 13.11 -18.84 21.92
N LEU A 288 11.79 -18.83 22.04
CA LEU A 288 11.04 -19.76 22.89
C LEU A 288 10.64 -21.03 22.13
N LYS A 289 11.49 -22.07 22.24
CA LYS A 289 11.26 -23.37 21.59
C LYS A 289 10.36 -24.30 22.41
N GLU A 290 10.67 -24.48 23.69
CA GLU A 290 9.95 -25.38 24.59
C GLU A 290 8.96 -24.60 25.46
N LYS A 291 7.68 -24.98 25.41
CA LYS A 291 6.62 -24.35 26.20
C LYS A 291 5.47 -25.32 26.47
N GLU A 292 4.80 -25.09 27.59
CA GLU A 292 3.61 -25.84 28.05
C GLU A 292 2.34 -25.01 27.82
N HIS A 293 2.46 -23.68 27.91
CA HIS A 293 1.37 -22.73 27.70
C HIS A 293 1.40 -22.17 26.26
N SER A 294 0.28 -21.68 25.78
CA SER A 294 0.16 -21.01 24.48
C SER A 294 0.90 -19.67 24.46
N PHE A 295 1.27 -19.17 23.28
CA PHE A 295 1.85 -17.82 23.18
C PHE A 295 0.90 -16.72 23.66
N GLN A 296 -0.42 -16.88 23.50
CA GLN A 296 -1.38 -15.92 24.04
C GLN A 296 -1.30 -15.81 25.56
N GLU A 297 -1.24 -16.94 26.26
CA GLU A 297 -1.12 -16.96 27.73
C GLU A 297 0.23 -16.39 28.18
N ILE A 298 1.32 -16.85 27.55
CA ILE A 298 2.68 -16.44 27.94
C ILE A 298 2.91 -14.95 27.68
N LEU A 299 2.50 -14.45 26.51
CA LEU A 299 2.70 -13.06 26.13
C LEU A 299 1.63 -12.13 26.72
N GLY A 300 0.47 -12.65 27.13
CA GLY A 300 -0.60 -11.90 27.78
C GLY A 300 -0.41 -11.72 29.29
N ASN A 301 0.23 -12.68 29.97
CA ASN A 301 0.41 -12.69 31.42
C ASN A 301 1.85 -12.35 31.83
N GLU A 302 2.04 -11.31 32.64
CA GLU A 302 3.37 -10.85 33.05
C GLU A 302 4.14 -11.89 33.89
N MET A 303 3.45 -12.67 34.73
CA MET A 303 4.09 -13.71 35.54
C MET A 303 4.59 -14.88 34.68
N LEU A 304 3.77 -15.34 33.74
CA LEU A 304 4.17 -16.38 32.80
C LEU A 304 5.32 -15.90 31.91
N PHE A 305 5.24 -14.67 31.38
CA PHE A 305 6.31 -14.08 30.59
C PHE A 305 7.65 -14.10 31.35
N LYS A 306 7.68 -13.63 32.61
CA LYS A 306 8.88 -13.65 33.46
C LYS A 306 9.39 -15.07 33.69
N ARG A 307 8.50 -16.01 34.05
CA ARG A 307 8.86 -17.42 34.28
C ARG A 307 9.53 -18.06 33.07
N TYR A 308 9.00 -17.83 31.86
CA TYR A 308 9.60 -18.35 30.64
C TYR A 308 10.85 -17.60 30.21
N LEU A 309 10.92 -16.28 30.44
CA LEU A 309 12.13 -15.50 30.23
C LEU A 309 13.28 -16.03 31.07
N ASP A 310 13.05 -16.35 32.35
CA ASP A 310 14.09 -16.85 33.25
C ASP A 310 14.65 -18.22 32.86
N ARG A 311 13.84 -19.06 32.18
CA ARG A 311 14.23 -20.36 31.63
C ARG A 311 15.15 -20.25 30.42
N LEU A 312 15.21 -19.10 29.74
CA LEU A 312 16.09 -18.91 28.59
C LEU A 312 17.57 -18.86 29.02
N PRO A 313 18.50 -19.26 28.13
CA PRO A 313 19.94 -19.09 28.36
C PRO A 313 20.29 -17.64 28.69
N MET A 314 21.29 -17.42 29.54
CA MET A 314 21.68 -16.08 30.00
C MET A 314 21.96 -15.10 28.84
N GLU A 315 22.64 -15.57 27.80
CA GLU A 315 22.92 -14.75 26.61
C GLU A 315 21.63 -14.30 25.90
N THR A 316 20.62 -15.17 25.80
CA THR A 316 19.32 -14.81 25.24
C THR A 316 18.56 -13.85 26.14
N LYS A 317 18.60 -14.04 27.47
CA LYS A 317 17.99 -13.12 28.43
C LYS A 317 18.58 -11.71 28.31
N LYS A 318 19.91 -11.61 28.24
CA LYS A 318 20.61 -10.35 28.00
C LYS A 318 20.16 -9.69 26.71
N LYS A 319 20.03 -10.46 25.61
CA LYS A 319 19.52 -9.92 24.33
C LYS A 319 18.11 -9.37 24.46
N VAL A 320 17.17 -10.16 24.98
CA VAL A 320 15.75 -9.77 25.12
C VAL A 320 15.58 -8.55 26.03
N ALA A 321 16.34 -8.47 27.13
CA ALA A 321 16.27 -7.38 28.09
C ALA A 321 17.32 -6.26 27.87
N SER A 322 18.06 -6.29 26.76
CA SER A 322 19.24 -5.44 26.54
C SER A 322 18.95 -3.94 26.68
N ALA A 323 17.83 -3.46 26.13
CA ALA A 323 17.40 -2.07 26.26
C ALA A 323 17.14 -1.65 27.72
N GLU A 324 16.49 -2.49 28.52
CA GLU A 324 16.19 -2.21 29.94
C GLU A 324 17.46 -2.25 30.79
N ILE A 325 18.33 -3.24 30.56
CA ILE A 325 19.62 -3.39 31.23
C ILE A 325 20.50 -2.17 30.95
N TYR A 326 20.55 -1.71 29.69
CA TYR A 326 21.29 -0.51 29.33
C TYR A 326 20.78 0.72 30.09
N LEU A 327 19.45 0.95 30.11
CA LEU A 327 18.87 2.08 30.83
C LEU A 327 19.15 2.04 32.34
N GLN A 328 19.13 0.86 32.95
CA GLN A 328 19.50 0.68 34.36
C GLN A 328 20.96 1.01 34.62
N ARG A 329 21.87 0.56 33.74
CA ARG A 329 23.31 0.84 33.85
C ARG A 329 23.64 2.30 33.59
N LEU A 330 22.91 2.96 32.69
CA LEU A 330 23.09 4.37 32.36
C LEU A 330 22.85 5.31 33.56
N VAL A 331 22.06 4.86 34.55
CA VAL A 331 21.86 5.59 35.82
C VAL A 331 23.12 5.54 36.70
N VAL A 332 23.91 4.48 36.58
CA VAL A 332 25.13 4.25 37.38
C VAL A 332 26.37 4.80 36.67
N ASP A 333 26.47 4.59 35.36
CA ASP A 333 27.60 5.00 34.53
C ASP A 333 27.06 5.62 33.23
N ASN A 334 27.33 6.92 33.02
CA ASN A 334 26.89 7.67 31.85
C ASN A 334 27.86 7.57 30.65
N THR A 335 28.98 6.84 30.79
CA THR A 335 29.99 6.69 29.73
C THR A 335 29.78 5.46 28.85
N ILE A 336 28.84 4.58 29.21
CA ILE A 336 28.54 3.36 28.47
C ILE A 336 27.98 3.65 27.06
N LYS A 337 28.50 2.94 26.06
CA LYS A 337 28.06 3.08 24.67
C LYS A 337 26.84 2.21 24.37
N LEU A 338 25.88 2.76 23.65
CA LEU A 338 24.63 2.08 23.33
C LEU A 338 24.87 0.82 22.47
N GLU A 339 25.85 0.87 21.57
CA GLU A 339 26.21 -0.20 20.65
C GLU A 339 26.79 -1.44 21.34
N GLU A 340 27.39 -1.26 22.52
CA GLU A 340 28.04 -2.33 23.28
C GLU A 340 27.04 -3.13 24.14
N PHE A 341 25.93 -2.51 24.52
CA PHE A 341 24.97 -3.09 25.49
C PHE A 341 23.60 -3.40 24.90
N VAL A 342 23.20 -2.72 23.81
CA VAL A 342 21.87 -2.89 23.20
C VAL A 342 21.98 -3.75 21.94
N ASP A 343 21.20 -4.83 21.89
CA ASP A 343 21.17 -5.72 20.73
C ASP A 343 20.75 -4.94 19.46
N VAL A 344 21.40 -5.23 18.34
CA VAL A 344 21.19 -4.56 17.06
C VAL A 344 19.72 -4.53 16.64
N GLN A 345 18.95 -5.56 17.01
CA GLN A 345 17.52 -5.63 16.72
C GLN A 345 16.77 -4.46 17.37
N TYR A 346 17.10 -4.10 18.61
CA TYR A 346 16.50 -2.94 19.27
C TYR A 346 17.04 -1.63 18.75
N ARG A 347 18.36 -1.54 18.50
CA ARG A 347 18.98 -0.32 17.98
C ARG A 347 18.32 0.13 16.68
N LYS A 348 17.99 -0.81 15.79
CA LYS A 348 17.32 -0.50 14.51
C LYS A 348 15.80 -0.43 14.60
N SER A 349 15.16 -1.29 15.39
CA SER A 349 13.68 -1.35 15.43
C SER A 349 13.03 -0.22 16.23
N LEU A 350 13.76 0.45 17.13
CA LEU A 350 13.18 1.48 17.99
C LEU A 350 13.23 2.89 17.42
N PHE A 351 13.80 3.08 16.23
CA PHE A 351 13.65 4.32 15.48
C PHE A 351 12.20 4.59 15.11
N ALA A 352 11.86 5.87 15.06
CA ALA A 352 10.60 6.40 14.57
C ALA A 352 10.87 7.50 13.54
N PRO A 353 9.93 7.78 12.61
CA PRO A 353 9.99 8.97 11.77
C PRO A 353 10.13 10.22 12.63
N HIS A 354 10.95 11.16 12.18
CA HIS A 354 11.18 12.39 12.92
C HIS A 354 9.87 13.20 13.06
N SER A 355 9.69 13.84 14.22
CA SER A 355 8.45 14.56 14.56
C SER A 355 8.09 15.72 13.61
N SER A 356 9.04 16.22 12.81
CA SER A 356 8.82 17.29 11.83
C SER A 356 8.24 16.81 10.50
N LEU A 357 8.13 15.49 10.27
CA LEU A 357 7.67 14.96 8.99
C LEU A 357 6.17 15.13 8.81
N GLN A 358 5.75 15.35 7.57
CA GLN A 358 4.34 15.35 7.20
C GLN A 358 3.77 13.92 7.28
N GLU A 359 2.44 13.78 7.30
CA GLU A 359 1.77 12.48 7.44
C GLU A 359 2.16 11.49 6.32
N GLU A 360 2.18 11.94 5.07
CA GLU A 360 2.59 11.13 3.90
C GLU A 360 4.03 10.64 4.02
N GLN A 361 4.94 11.53 4.44
CA GLN A 361 6.35 11.19 4.67
C GLN A 361 6.49 10.22 5.84
N THR A 362 5.74 10.43 6.93
CA THR A 362 5.74 9.57 8.12
C THR A 362 5.36 8.14 7.75
N ALA A 363 4.29 7.95 6.96
CA ALA A 363 3.88 6.63 6.49
C ALA A 363 4.95 5.96 5.61
N LEU A 364 5.62 6.72 4.73
CA LEU A 364 6.70 6.23 3.89
C LEU A 364 7.92 5.79 4.72
N ILE A 365 8.33 6.60 5.69
CA ILE A 365 9.48 6.29 6.56
C ILE A 365 9.15 5.10 7.47
N TRP A 366 7.92 4.97 7.95
CA TRP A 366 7.49 3.78 8.67
C TRP A 366 7.60 2.51 7.82
N ARG A 367 7.22 2.60 6.54
CA ARG A 367 7.40 1.50 5.59
C ARG A 367 8.86 1.13 5.40
N LEU A 368 9.76 2.11 5.28
CA LEU A 368 11.20 1.88 5.19
C LEU A 368 11.74 1.20 6.46
N LEU A 369 11.38 1.71 7.65
CA LEU A 369 11.80 1.12 8.93
C LEU A 369 11.29 -0.31 9.13
N ALA A 370 10.04 -0.58 8.74
CA ALA A 370 9.45 -1.92 8.81
C ALA A 370 10.20 -2.92 7.94
N LYS A 371 10.77 -2.49 6.81
CA LYS A 371 11.61 -3.32 5.95
C LYS A 371 13.03 -3.48 6.47
N ILE A 372 13.65 -2.41 6.97
CA ILE A 372 15.02 -2.45 7.55
C ILE A 372 15.10 -3.45 8.71
N MET A 373 14.11 -3.44 9.61
CA MET A 373 14.07 -4.35 10.76
C MET A 373 12.63 -4.77 11.08
N PRO A 374 12.12 -5.86 10.49
CA PRO A 374 10.72 -6.32 10.60
C PRO A 374 10.43 -7.02 11.94
N LYS A 375 10.74 -6.39 13.08
CA LYS A 375 10.56 -6.95 14.44
C LYS A 375 9.27 -6.52 15.12
N ASP A 376 8.47 -5.73 14.44
CA ASP A 376 7.17 -5.26 14.91
C ASP A 376 6.05 -5.85 14.04
N PRO A 377 5.35 -6.89 14.49
CA PRO A 377 4.35 -7.57 13.66
C PRO A 377 3.15 -6.70 13.31
N VAL A 378 2.82 -5.67 14.10
CA VAL A 378 1.71 -4.75 13.79
C VAL A 378 2.14 -3.74 12.74
N HIS A 379 3.32 -3.13 12.86
CA HIS A 379 3.83 -2.22 11.83
C HIS A 379 4.14 -2.95 10.53
N LEU A 380 4.59 -4.21 10.61
CA LEU A 380 4.74 -5.06 9.44
C LEU A 380 3.38 -5.22 8.72
N TYR A 381 2.29 -5.51 9.45
CA TYR A 381 0.95 -5.57 8.86
C TYR A 381 0.49 -4.23 8.26
N TRP A 382 0.78 -3.10 8.90
CA TRP A 382 0.33 -1.79 8.43
C TRP A 382 1.08 -1.29 7.19
N TYR A 383 2.41 -1.47 7.17
CA TYR A 383 3.27 -0.82 6.19
C TYR A 383 3.89 -1.77 5.16
N ASP A 384 3.97 -3.07 5.44
CA ASP A 384 4.44 -4.10 4.50
C ASP A 384 3.63 -5.40 4.61
N LYS A 385 2.40 -5.34 4.08
CA LYS A 385 1.46 -6.48 4.09
C LYS A 385 2.02 -7.73 3.41
N GLU A 386 2.83 -7.56 2.36
CA GLU A 386 3.41 -8.70 1.64
C GLU A 386 4.40 -9.45 2.55
N ALA A 387 5.34 -8.72 3.16
CA ALA A 387 6.27 -9.32 4.12
C ALA A 387 5.55 -9.89 5.34
N PHE A 388 4.49 -9.22 5.82
CA PHE A 388 3.65 -9.72 6.91
C PHE A 388 3.03 -11.07 6.57
N TYR A 389 2.36 -11.23 5.41
CA TYR A 389 1.70 -12.49 5.09
C TYR A 389 2.69 -13.64 4.92
N LYS A 390 3.86 -13.38 4.31
CA LYS A 390 4.95 -14.36 4.22
C LYS A 390 5.44 -14.79 5.61
N ALA A 391 5.68 -13.83 6.50
CA ALA A 391 6.11 -14.13 7.87
C ALA A 391 5.01 -14.87 8.66
N TYR A 392 3.76 -14.44 8.52
CA TYR A 392 2.61 -14.99 9.23
C TYR A 392 2.40 -16.48 8.97
N GLU A 393 2.64 -16.94 7.74
CA GLU A 393 2.55 -18.36 7.37
C GLU A 393 3.57 -19.24 8.11
N THR A 394 4.72 -18.68 8.49
CA THR A 394 5.76 -19.40 9.24
C THR A 394 5.51 -19.44 10.75
N TRP A 395 4.61 -18.61 11.26
CA TRP A 395 4.37 -18.47 12.69
C TRP A 395 3.48 -19.57 13.26
N GLU A 396 3.77 -19.97 14.50
CA GLU A 396 2.97 -20.96 15.23
C GLU A 396 1.51 -20.49 15.42
N PRO A 397 0.51 -21.39 15.36
CA PRO A 397 -0.90 -21.04 15.50
C PRO A 397 -1.28 -20.17 16.69
N THR A 398 -0.66 -20.36 17.87
CA THR A 398 -0.96 -19.57 19.07
C THR A 398 -0.30 -18.19 19.03
N TYR A 399 0.85 -18.06 18.34
CA TYR A 399 1.49 -16.76 18.11
C TYR A 399 0.71 -15.92 17.11
N GLN A 400 0.23 -16.55 16.05
CA GLN A 400 -0.65 -15.92 15.05
C GLN A 400 -1.87 -15.25 15.71
N GLU A 401 -2.51 -15.91 16.67
CA GLU A 401 -3.66 -15.36 17.40
C GLU A 401 -3.29 -14.14 18.25
N TRP A 402 -2.14 -14.20 18.95
CA TRP A 402 -1.62 -13.05 19.69
C TRP A 402 -1.34 -11.85 18.76
N VAL A 403 -0.78 -12.09 17.57
CA VAL A 403 -0.55 -11.03 16.59
C VAL A 403 -1.86 -10.43 16.09
N ILE A 404 -2.85 -11.26 15.75
CA ILE A 404 -4.19 -10.80 15.33
C ILE A 404 -4.82 -9.90 16.39
N GLU A 405 -4.81 -10.32 17.65
CA GLU A 405 -5.35 -9.53 18.76
C GLU A 405 -4.66 -8.17 18.88
N ASN A 406 -3.32 -8.14 18.74
CA ASN A 406 -2.57 -6.90 18.76
C ASN A 406 -2.93 -6.00 17.57
N ILE A 407 -3.08 -6.53 16.36
CA ILE A 407 -3.48 -5.74 15.19
C ILE A 407 -4.87 -5.13 15.44
N LEU A 408 -5.86 -5.92 15.84
CA LEU A 408 -7.22 -5.45 16.11
C LEU A 408 -7.25 -4.38 17.19
N ARG A 409 -6.53 -4.59 18.30
CA ARG A 409 -6.44 -3.61 19.40
C ARG A 409 -5.83 -2.28 18.94
N ASN A 410 -4.80 -2.32 18.10
CA ASN A 410 -4.14 -1.09 17.64
C ASN A 410 -4.97 -0.38 16.57
N ASN A 411 -5.65 -1.11 15.67
CA ASN A 411 -6.57 -0.51 14.68
C ASN A 411 -7.74 0.23 15.35
N ASN A 412 -8.24 -0.26 16.49
CA ASN A 412 -9.31 0.43 17.22
C ASN A 412 -8.84 1.72 17.91
N ASN A 413 -7.56 1.81 18.27
CA ASN A 413 -6.97 2.99 18.92
C ASN A 413 -6.42 4.01 17.92
N HIS A 414 -6.17 3.59 16.67
CA HIS A 414 -5.73 4.41 15.55
C HIS A 414 -6.50 3.96 14.30
N PRO A 415 -7.70 4.50 14.04
CA PRO A 415 -8.39 4.21 12.78
C PRO A 415 -7.51 4.67 11.61
N LEU A 416 -7.16 3.71 10.73
CA LEU A 416 -6.42 3.90 9.47
C LEU A 416 -7.18 4.77 8.45
#